data_AF-A0A427YEU2-F1
#
_entry.id   AF-A0A427YEU2-F1
#
_cell.length_a   1.000
_cell.length_b   1.000
_cell.length_c   1.000
_cell.angle_alpha   90.00
_cell.angle_beta   90.00
_cell.angle_gamma   90.00
#
_symmetry.space_group_name_H-M   'P 1'
#
loop_
_entity.id
_entity.type
_entity.pdbx_description
1 polymer ?
#
loop_
_entity_poly.entity_id
_entity_poly.type
_entity_poly.pdbx_seq_one_letter_code
_entity_poly.pdbx_strand_id
1 'polypeptide(L)'
;MAQPACKTVRDDLVACLLRTDCVIKSGKTPAECIRSPQELPLQCQHLITAYSDCKKGLLDMRRRFRGNHLSNPSDRKSAAVDAKLAAQEVAGDVDPAQGR
;
A
#
# COMPACT_ATOMS: atom_id res chain seq x y z
N MET A 1 25.10 0.39 1.23
CA MET A 1 24.35 -0.05 0.03
C MET A 1 23.10 0.81 -0.09
N ALA A 2 23.07 1.79 -1.00
CA ALA A 2 21.87 2.62 -1.19
C ALA A 2 20.78 1.76 -1.85
N GLN A 3 19.64 1.56 -1.17
CA GLN A 3 18.50 0.88 -1.78
C GLN A 3 17.89 1.79 -2.84
N PRO A 4 17.55 1.29 -4.05
CA PRO A 4 16.84 2.09 -5.03
C PRO A 4 15.53 2.59 -4.43
N ALA A 5 15.15 3.83 -4.78
CA ALA A 5 13.88 4.41 -4.36
C ALA A 5 12.74 3.43 -4.66
N CYS A 6 11.80 3.30 -3.72
CA CYS A 6 10.67 2.36 -3.79
C CYS A 6 11.01 0.86 -3.63
N LYS A 7 12.28 0.46 -3.41
CA LYS A 7 12.65 -0.95 -3.26
C LYS A 7 11.83 -1.65 -2.18
N THR A 8 11.71 -1.03 -1.02
CA THR A 8 10.98 -1.65 0.09
C THR A 8 9.50 -1.82 -0.26
N VAL A 9 8.89 -0.88 -1.00
CA VAL A 9 7.45 -0.97 -1.36
C VAL A 9 7.24 -2.09 -2.37
N ARG A 10 8.20 -2.25 -3.28
CA ARG A 10 8.24 -3.37 -4.21
C ARG A 10 8.36 -4.71 -3.46
N ASP A 11 9.27 -4.81 -2.49
CA ASP A 11 9.49 -6.04 -1.73
C ASP A 11 8.22 -6.44 -0.95
N ASP A 12 7.55 -5.46 -0.31
CA ASP A 12 6.27 -5.67 0.38
C ASP A 12 5.16 -6.11 -0.59
N LEU A 13 5.07 -5.47 -1.77
CA LEU A 13 4.10 -5.82 -2.79
C LEU A 13 4.30 -7.25 -3.31
N VAL A 14 5.54 -7.63 -3.61
CA VAL A 14 5.87 -9.00 -4.05
C VAL A 14 5.50 -10.01 -2.97
N ALA A 15 5.85 -9.73 -1.71
CA ALA A 15 5.49 -10.59 -0.59
C ALA A 15 3.96 -10.72 -0.39
N CYS A 16 3.19 -9.68 -0.74
CA CYS A 16 1.73 -9.72 -0.75
C CYS A 16 1.23 -10.63 -1.88
N LEU A 17 1.70 -10.41 -3.11
CA LEU A 17 1.26 -11.14 -4.31
C LEU A 17 1.55 -12.64 -4.24
N LEU A 18 2.69 -13.04 -3.67
CA LEU A 18 3.04 -14.46 -3.50
C LEU A 18 2.09 -15.24 -2.58
N ARG A 19 1.35 -14.53 -1.72
CA ARG A 19 0.36 -15.12 -0.79
C ARG A 19 -1.06 -15.13 -1.35
N THR A 20 -1.32 -14.45 -2.47
CA THR A 20 -2.68 -14.35 -3.01
C THR A 20 -3.01 -15.49 -3.97
N ASP A 21 -4.32 -15.70 -4.13
CA ASP A 21 -4.90 -16.65 -5.05
C ASP A 21 -4.51 -16.42 -6.52
N CYS A 22 -4.16 -15.19 -6.90
CA CYS A 22 -3.75 -14.90 -8.26
C CYS A 22 -2.45 -15.64 -8.64
N VAL A 23 -1.49 -15.73 -7.72
CA VAL A 23 -0.24 -16.46 -7.96
C VAL A 23 -0.39 -17.93 -7.62
N ILE A 24 -1.06 -18.25 -6.52
CA ILE A 24 -1.16 -19.63 -6.02
C ILE A 24 -2.16 -20.47 -6.83
N LYS A 25 -3.37 -19.96 -7.08
CA LYS A 25 -4.44 -20.71 -7.75
C LYS A 25 -4.39 -20.56 -9.27
N SER A 26 -4.18 -19.34 -9.77
CA SER A 26 -4.16 -19.10 -11.22
C SER A 26 -2.80 -19.36 -11.88
N GLY A 27 -1.71 -19.49 -11.09
CA GLY A 27 -0.36 -19.67 -11.62
C GLY A 27 0.15 -18.48 -12.44
N LYS A 28 -0.48 -17.30 -12.30
CA LYS A 28 -0.12 -16.09 -13.06
C LYS A 28 1.13 -15.47 -12.47
N THR A 29 1.86 -14.74 -13.31
CA THR A 29 3.01 -13.97 -12.83
C THR A 29 2.54 -12.79 -11.97
N PRO A 30 3.33 -12.35 -10.96
CA PRO A 30 2.99 -11.16 -10.16
C PRO A 30 2.73 -9.90 -11.02
N ALA A 31 3.39 -9.79 -12.17
CA ALA A 31 3.18 -8.71 -13.13
C ALA A 31 1.78 -8.74 -13.78
N GLU A 32 1.26 -9.93 -14.06
CA GLU A 32 -0.10 -10.11 -14.59
C GLU A 32 -1.15 -9.85 -13.50
N CYS A 33 -0.88 -10.28 -12.27
CA CYS A 33 -1.77 -10.01 -11.14
C CYS A 33 -1.99 -8.51 -10.87
N ILE A 34 -0.98 -7.68 -11.12
CA ILE A 34 -1.09 -6.22 -10.97
C ILE A 34 -2.05 -5.60 -12.01
N ARG A 35 -2.27 -6.25 -13.16
CA ARG A 35 -3.20 -5.74 -14.20
C ARG A 35 -4.67 -5.90 -13.80
N SER A 36 -4.97 -6.84 -12.91
CA SER A 36 -6.33 -7.14 -12.44
C SER A 36 -6.45 -6.92 -10.93
N PRO A 37 -6.30 -5.67 -10.43
CA PRO A 37 -6.29 -5.40 -8.99
C PRO A 37 -7.60 -5.81 -8.28
N GLN A 38 -8.71 -5.90 -9.02
CA GLN A 38 -10.04 -6.22 -8.49
C GLN A 38 -10.13 -7.60 -7.84
N GLU A 39 -9.32 -8.56 -8.32
CA GLU A 39 -9.30 -9.94 -7.83
C GLU A 39 -8.38 -10.11 -6.61
N LEU A 40 -7.69 -9.05 -6.19
CA LEU A 40 -6.73 -9.07 -5.10
C LEU A 40 -7.33 -8.50 -3.82
N PRO A 41 -6.87 -8.99 -2.64
CA PRO A 41 -7.27 -8.42 -1.36
C PRO A 41 -6.87 -6.94 -1.26
N LEU A 42 -7.68 -6.18 -0.52
CA LEU A 42 -7.53 -4.74 -0.27
C LEU A 42 -6.11 -4.34 0.14
N GLN A 43 -5.45 -5.17 0.96
CA GLN A 43 -4.06 -4.93 1.37
C GLN A 43 -3.10 -4.87 0.16
N CYS A 44 -3.21 -5.81 -0.78
CA CYS A 44 -2.34 -5.81 -1.96
C CYS A 44 -2.71 -4.68 -2.92
N GLN A 45 -3.99 -4.30 -3.03
CA GLN A 45 -4.39 -3.12 -3.81
C GLN A 45 -3.74 -1.84 -3.28
N HIS A 46 -3.72 -1.64 -1.96
CA HIS A 46 -3.05 -0.49 -1.36
C HIS A 46 -1.55 -0.45 -1.68
N LEU A 47 -0.88 -1.61 -1.65
CA LEU A 47 0.54 -1.72 -2.02
C LEU A 47 0.78 -1.45 -3.51
N ILE A 48 -0.14 -1.85 -4.40
CA ILE A 48 -0.08 -1.54 -5.83
C ILE A 48 -0.16 -0.02 -6.03
N THR A 49 -1.12 0.64 -5.39
CA THR A 49 -1.29 2.09 -5.46
C THR A 49 -0.04 2.80 -4.95
N ALA A 50 0.46 2.42 -3.76
CA ALA A 50 1.66 2.99 -3.16
C ALA A 50 2.91 2.81 -4.04
N TYR A 51 3.09 1.63 -4.65
CA TYR A 51 4.18 1.38 -5.58
C TYR A 51 4.06 2.24 -6.85
N SER A 52 2.84 2.39 -7.37
CA SER A 52 2.57 3.22 -8.56
C SER A 52 2.86 4.70 -8.29
N ASP A 53 2.46 5.22 -7.12
CA ASP A 53 2.73 6.60 -6.71
C ASP A 53 4.21 6.83 -6.45
N CYS A 54 4.90 5.85 -5.86
CA CYS A 54 6.33 5.93 -5.64
C CYS A 54 7.10 6.00 -6.97
N LYS A 55 6.71 5.17 -7.95
CA LYS A 55 7.30 5.18 -9.29
C LYS A 55 7.01 6.49 -10.04
N LYS A 56 5.78 7.02 -9.93
CA LYS A 56 5.42 8.34 -10.49
C LYS A 56 6.27 9.45 -9.87
N GLY A 57 6.48 9.42 -8.55
CA GLY A 57 7.32 10.39 -7.84
C GLY A 57 8.79 10.36 -8.25
N LEU A 58 9.30 9.22 -8.75
CA LEU A 58 10.65 9.10 -9.29
C LEU A 58 10.80 9.74 -10.69
N LEU A 59 9.73 9.67 -11.48
CA LEU A 59 9.67 10.24 -12.83
C LEU A 59 9.40 11.75 -12.80
N ASP A 60 8.67 12.22 -11.79
CA ASP A 60 8.34 13.63 -11.62
C ASP A 60 9.55 14.45 -11.13
N MET A 61 10.07 15.32 -12.00
CA MET A 61 11.24 16.18 -11.71
C MET A 61 10.98 17.15 -10.55
N ARG A 62 9.74 17.58 -10.33
CA ARG A 62 9.36 18.50 -9.25
C ARG A 62 9.39 17.80 -7.88
N ARG A 63 9.06 16.50 -7.83
CA ARG A 63 9.14 15.67 -6.62
C ARG A 63 10.58 15.24 -6.27
N ARG A 64 11.52 15.28 -7.23
CA ARG A 64 12.95 15.00 -6.97
C ARG A 64 13.61 15.97 -6.01
N PHE A 65 13.27 17.27 -6.10
CA PHE A 65 13.85 18.30 -5.24
C PHE A 65 13.21 18.37 -3.85
N ARG A 66 11.94 17.98 -3.73
CA ARG A 66 11.17 18.04 -2.47
C ARG A 66 11.16 16.72 -1.70
N GLY A 67 11.78 15.67 -2.25
CA GLY A 67 11.75 14.33 -1.72
C GLY A 67 10.47 13.58 -2.12
N ASN A 68 10.64 12.36 -2.62
CA ASN A 68 9.52 11.45 -2.79
C ASN A 68 9.23 10.81 -1.43
N HIS A 69 8.16 11.25 -0.75
CA HIS A 69 7.76 10.75 0.58
C HIS A 69 7.51 9.23 0.60
N LEU A 70 7.33 8.58 -0.55
CA LEU A 70 7.17 7.12 -0.62
C LEU A 70 8.50 6.35 -0.71
N SER A 71 9.62 7.05 -0.96
CA SER A 71 10.96 6.45 -1.05
C SER A 71 11.59 6.13 0.30
N ASN A 72 11.18 6.85 1.35
CA ASN A 72 11.88 6.83 2.61
C ASN A 72 11.16 5.91 3.61
N PRO A 73 11.89 5.05 4.33
CA PRO A 73 11.31 4.18 5.34
C PRO A 73 10.69 4.96 6.52
N SER A 74 11.16 6.19 6.78
CA SER A 74 10.63 7.05 7.86
C SER A 74 9.26 7.65 7.54
N ASP A 75 9.01 7.96 6.26
CA ASP A 75 7.72 8.50 5.78
C ASP A 75 6.65 7.39 5.67
N ARG A 76 7.05 6.11 5.67
CA ARG A 76 6.11 4.97 5.79
C ARG A 76 5.39 4.95 7.13
N LYS A 77 6.00 5.52 8.17
CA LYS A 77 5.35 5.68 9.48
C LYS A 77 4.14 6.61 9.35
N SER A 78 4.17 7.57 8.43
CA SER A 78 3.03 8.42 8.07
C SER A 78 1.90 7.61 7.40
N ALA A 79 2.18 6.81 6.38
CA ALA A 79 1.15 5.97 5.75
C ALA A 79 0.56 4.88 6.69
N ALA A 80 1.36 4.37 7.63
CA ALA A 80 0.88 3.47 8.67
C ALA A 80 0.06 4.19 9.76
N VAL A 81 0.31 5.47 10.07
CA VAL A 81 -0.60 6.25 10.92
C VAL A 81 -1.87 6.64 10.18
N ASP A 82 -1.84 6.87 8.85
CA ASP A 82 -3.04 7.09 8.04
C ASP A 82 -3.92 5.82 7.98
N ALA A 83 -3.32 4.63 7.78
CA ALA A 83 -4.05 3.36 7.82
C ALA A 83 -4.54 2.98 9.23
N LYS A 84 -3.83 3.40 10.28
CA LYS A 84 -4.21 3.18 11.68
C LYS A 84 -5.24 4.19 12.16
N LEU A 85 -5.30 5.38 11.56
CA LEU A 85 -6.40 6.34 11.71
C LEU A 85 -7.65 5.86 10.96
N ALA A 86 -7.50 5.30 9.76
CA ALA A 86 -8.61 4.69 9.02
C ALA A 86 -9.18 3.41 9.68
N ALA A 87 -8.37 2.67 10.44
CA ALA A 87 -8.83 1.51 11.21
C ALA A 87 -9.42 1.86 12.59
N GLN A 88 -9.20 3.09 13.10
CA GLN A 88 -9.68 3.51 14.42
C GLN A 88 -11.15 3.97 14.40
N GLU A 89 -11.76 4.25 13.24
CA GLU A 89 -13.12 4.79 13.15
C GLU A 89 -14.26 3.75 12.98
N VAL A 90 -13.98 2.44 13.04
CA VAL A 90 -15.04 1.41 12.93
C VAL A 90 -15.11 0.49 14.15
N ALA A 91 -15.00 1.08 15.35
CA ALA A 91 -15.35 0.43 16.60
C ALA A 91 -16.09 1.41 17.53
N GLY A 92 -17.41 1.47 17.35
CA GLY A 92 -18.42 1.58 18.42
C GLY A 92 -18.42 2.80 19.33
N ASP A 93 -19.38 3.70 19.11
CA ASP A 93 -20.26 4.17 20.18
C ASP A 93 -21.65 4.50 19.58
N VAL A 94 -22.52 3.49 19.56
CA VAL A 94 -23.97 3.74 19.54
C VAL A 94 -24.39 3.73 21.00
N ASP A 95 -24.50 4.92 21.59
CA ASP A 95 -24.98 5.11 22.95
C ASP A 95 -26.39 4.50 23.12
N PRO A 96 -26.58 3.47 23.96
CA PRO A 96 -27.88 2.93 24.29
C PRO A 96 -28.27 3.39 25.71
N ALA A 97 -28.25 4.69 26.00
CA ALA A 97 -28.58 5.16 27.34
C ALA A 97 -29.17 6.58 27.36
N GLN A 98 -30.39 6.75 26.86
CA GLN A 98 -31.31 7.75 27.41
C GLN A 98 -32.78 7.33 27.26
N GLY A 99 -33.19 6.42 28.14
CA GLY A 99 -34.55 6.38 28.63
C GLY A 99 -34.68 7.27 29.87
N ARG A 100 -35.43 8.36 29.75
CA ARG A 100 -36.34 8.90 30.78
C ARG A 100 -37.21 10.01 30.20
#